data_AF-A0AAU8II53-F1
#
_entry.id   AF-A0AAU8II53-F1
#
_cell.length_a   1.000
_cell.length_b   1.000
_cell.length_c   1.000
_cell.angle_alpha   90.00
_cell.angle_beta   90.00
_cell.angle_gamma   90.00
#
_symmetry.space_group_name_H-M   'P 1'
#
loop_
_entity.id
_entity.type
_entity.pdbx_description
1 polymer ?
#
loop_
_entity_poly.entity_id
_entity_poly.type
_entity_poly.pdbx_seq_one_letter_code
_entity_poly.pdbx_strand_id
1 'polypeptide(L)' 'MPIHFSEADQAAYFYYTDDSGRNHVVWFEDTRSLFAKVQIVADRRLGGIGTWQINFAMPQYPWVFTHLLQIRKV' A
#
# COMPACT_ATOMS: atom_id res chain seq x y z
N MET A 1 -3.13 7.82 17.94
CA MET A 1 -2.48 6.51 17.70
C MET A 1 -1.37 6.72 16.68
N PRO A 2 -0.08 6.51 17.02
CA PRO A 2 1.00 6.61 16.05
C PRO A 2 0.89 5.51 14.99
N ILE A 3 1.25 5.84 13.75
CA ILE A 3 1.38 4.88 12.65
C ILE A 3 2.83 4.41 12.60
N HIS A 4 3.00 3.09 12.62
CA HIS A 4 4.29 2.41 12.47
C HIS A 4 4.44 1.84 11.05
N PHE A 5 5.66 1.45 10.70
CA PHE A 5 5.96 0.79 9.42
C PHE A 5 6.89 -0.39 9.68
N SER A 6 6.49 -1.57 9.22
CA SER A 6 7.33 -2.77 9.29
C SER A 6 8.23 -2.80 8.06
N GLU A 7 9.55 -2.68 8.26
CA GLU A 7 10.52 -2.80 7.17
C GLU A 7 10.58 -4.23 6.60
N ALA A 8 10.34 -5.24 7.42
CA ALA A 8 10.35 -6.63 6.98
C ALA A 8 9.14 -6.94 6.07
N ASP A 9 7.97 -6.43 6.42
CA ASP A 9 6.72 -6.70 5.69
C ASP A 9 6.42 -5.63 4.63
N GLN A 10 7.14 -4.50 4.66
CA GLN A 10 6.87 -3.31 3.85
C GLN A 10 5.39 -2.88 3.94
N ALA A 11 4.88 -2.79 5.17
CA ALA A 11 3.47 -2.49 5.45
C ALA A 11 3.31 -1.58 6.67
N ALA A 12 2.29 -0.71 6.63
CA ALA A 12 1.96 0.20 7.71
C ALA A 12 1.01 -0.48 8.71
N TYR A 13 1.17 -0.14 9.99
CA TYR A 13 0.29 -0.66 11.04
C TYR A 13 0.15 0.30 12.21
N PHE A 14 -0.91 0.15 12.99
CA PHE A 14 -1.05 0.82 14.28
C PHE A 14 -1.81 -0.06 15.27
N TYR A 15 -1.61 0.23 16.56
CA TYR A 15 -2.37 -0.37 17.65
C TYR A 15 -3.44 0.59 18.14
N TYR A 16 -4.55 0.05 18.60
CA TYR A 16 -5.52 0.80 19.38
C TYR A 16 -6.22 -0.12 20.39
N THR A 17 -6.76 0.47 21.45
CA THR A 17 -7.62 -0.22 22.42
C THR A 17 -9.06 0.22 22.18
N ASP A 18 -9.99 -0.73 22.06
CA ASP A 18 -11.41 -0.41 21.89
C ASP A 18 -12.10 -0.05 23.22
N ASP A 19 -13.35 0.40 23.14
CA ASP A 19 -14.14 0.80 24.33
C ASP A 19 -14.40 -0.35 25.31
N SER A 20 -14.21 -1.60 24.89
CA SER A 20 -14.29 -2.79 25.74
C SER A 20 -12.94 -3.17 26.37
N GLY A 21 -11.90 -2.36 26.17
CA GLY A 21 -10.55 -2.59 26.70
C GLY A 21 -9.73 -3.61 25.90
N ARG A 22 -10.17 -4.04 24.71
CA ARG A 22 -9.43 -5.01 23.90
C ARG A 22 -8.41 -4.31 23.02
N ASN A 23 -7.21 -4.87 22.95
CA ASN A 23 -6.16 -4.39 22.07
C ASN A 23 -6.32 -4.96 20.67
N HIS A 24 -6.23 -4.09 19.67
CA HIS A 24 -6.30 -4.41 18.26
C HIS A 24 -5.03 -3.95 17.54
N VAL A 25 -4.71 -4.63 16.44
CA VAL A 25 -3.70 -4.19 15.47
C VAL A 25 -4.38 -4.07 14.11
N VAL A 26 -4.13 -2.96 13.43
CA VAL A 26 -4.63 -2.72 12.07
C VAL A 26 -3.44 -2.64 11.15
N TRP A 27 -3.42 -3.51 10.13
CA TRP A 27 -2.47 -3.47 9.02
C TRP A 27 -3.14 -2.86 7.81
N PHE A 28 -2.44 -1.97 7.11
CA PHE A 28 -2.99 -1.25 5.98
C PHE A 28 -1.90 -0.83 4.99
N GLU A 29 -2.35 -0.35 3.83
CA GLU A 29 -1.49 0.17 2.77
C GLU A 29 -1.39 1.69 2.87
N ASP A 30 -0.20 2.22 2.60
CA ASP A 30 0.04 3.64 2.38
C ASP A 30 0.95 3.86 1.17
N THR A 31 1.41 5.09 0.97
CA THR A 31 2.30 5.42 -0.16
C THR A 31 3.61 4.63 -0.14
N ARG A 32 4.16 4.32 1.04
CA ARG A 32 5.44 3.61 1.18
C ARG A 32 5.30 2.17 0.73
N SER A 33 4.29 1.48 1.26
CA SER A 33 4.02 0.08 0.93
C SER A 33 3.58 -0.08 -0.54
N LEU A 34 2.82 0.88 -1.09
CA LEU A 34 2.48 0.90 -2.51
C LEU A 34 3.73 1.09 -3.37
N PHE A 35 4.60 2.05 -3.03
CA PHE A 35 5.82 2.33 -3.77
C PHE A 35 6.73 1.09 -3.82
N ALA A 36 6.94 0.41 -2.68
CA ALA A 36 7.72 -0.81 -2.61
C ALA A 36 7.20 -1.90 -3.57
N LYS A 37 5.88 -2.13 -3.61
CA LYS A 37 5.25 -3.11 -4.50
C LYS A 37 5.40 -2.74 -5.98
N VAL A 38 5.17 -1.47 -6.32
CA VAL A 38 5.25 -1.00 -7.72
C VAL A 38 6.71 -0.97 -8.19
N GLN A 39 7.66 -0.66 -7.32
CA GLN A 39 9.08 -0.71 -7.64
C GLN A 39 9.51 -2.15 -8.01
N ILE A 40 9.02 -3.18 -7.30
CA ILE A 40 9.28 -4.58 -7.67
C ILE A 40 8.79 -4.88 -9.10
N VAL A 41 7.62 -4.36 -9.48
CA VAL A 41 7.06 -4.53 -10.84
C VAL A 41 7.99 -3.89 -11.88
N ALA A 42 8.47 -2.67 -11.61
CA ALA A 42 9.38 -1.95 -12.49
C ALA A 42 10.76 -2.64 -12.60
N ASP A 43 11.40 -2.91 -11.46
CA ASP A 43 12.76 -3.48 -11.36
C ASP A 43 12.84 -4.87 -11.98
N ARG A 44 11.78 -5.69 -11.82
CA ARG A 44 11.71 -7.05 -12.36
C ARG A 44 11.05 -7.12 -13.73
N ARG A 45 10.65 -5.99 -14.32
CA ARG A 45 9.95 -5.92 -15.62
C ARG A 45 8.75 -6.86 -15.71
N LEU A 46 7.95 -6.91 -14.64
CA LEU A 46 6.73 -7.70 -14.63
C LEU A 46 5.70 -7.08 -15.59
N GLY A 47 4.74 -7.90 -16.07
CA GLY A 47 3.76 -7.47 -17.07
C GLY A 47 2.78 -6.38 -16.61
N GLY A 48 2.67 -6.14 -15.31
CA GLY A 48 1.81 -5.11 -14.72
C GLY A 48 1.47 -5.39 -13.25
N ILE A 49 0.55 -4.59 -12.72
CA ILE A 49 -0.02 -4.75 -11.37
C ILE A 49 -1.55 -4.65 -11.46
N GLY A 50 -2.25 -5.49 -10.69
CA GLY A 50 -3.70 -5.44 -10.53
C GLY A 50 -4.07 -4.96 -9.14
N THR A 51 -5.17 -4.23 -9.02
CA THR A 51 -5.70 -3.77 -7.73
C THR A 51 -7.02 -4.45 -7.40
N TRP A 52 -7.21 -4.78 -6.12
CA TRP A 52 -8.48 -5.26 -5.58
C TRP A 52 -8.81 -4.45 -4.32
N GLN A 53 -9.92 -3.75 -4.19
CA GLN A 53 -10.99 -3.49 -5.18
C GLN A 53 -11.01 -2.01 -5.57
N ILE A 54 -11.65 -1.69 -6.70
CA ILE A 54 -11.72 -0.33 -7.27
C ILE A 54 -12.29 0.68 -6.26
N ASN A 55 -13.23 0.27 -5.40
CA ASN A 55 -13.86 1.13 -4.40
C ASN A 55 -13.04 1.35 -3.13
N PHE A 56 -11.78 0.90 -3.08
CA PHE A 56 -10.87 1.23 -1.99
C PHE A 56 -10.15 2.54 -2.31
N ALA A 57 -10.65 3.64 -1.75
CA ALA A 57 -10.14 4.98 -2.04
C ALA A 57 -8.75 5.20 -1.42
N MET A 58 -7.70 5.05 -2.23
CA MET A 58 -6.35 5.49 -1.90
C MET A 58 -5.88 6.48 -2.99
N PRO A 59 -6.01 7.80 -2.76
CA PRO A 59 -5.79 8.83 -3.78
C PRO A 59 -4.35 8.89 -4.31
N GLN A 60 -3.42 8.21 -3.65
CA GLN A 60 -2.01 8.14 -4.03
C GLN A 60 -1.74 7.13 -5.17
N TYR A 61 -2.67 6.21 -5.46
CA TYR A 61 -2.49 5.20 -6.53
C TYR A 61 -2.08 5.81 -7.88
N PRO A 62 -2.81 6.80 -8.44
CA PRO A 62 -2.44 7.37 -9.73
C PRO A 62 -1.05 7.99 -9.73
N TRP A 63 -0.65 8.67 -8.64
CA TRP A 63 0.66 9.31 -8.54
C TRP A 63 1.79 8.28 -8.53
N VAL A 64 1.68 7.21 -7.72
CA VAL A 64 2.73 6.18 -7.67
C VAL A 64 2.83 5.43 -9.00
N PHE A 65 1.70 5.09 -9.61
CA PHE A 65 1.69 4.39 -10.89
C PHE A 65 2.29 5.21 -12.03
N THR A 66 1.93 6.48 -12.17
CA THR A 66 2.51 7.32 -13.23
C THR A 66 3.97 7.67 -12.99
N HIS A 67 4.44 7.63 -11.74
CA HIS A 67 5.84 7.90 -11.40
C HIS A 67 6.76 6.71 -11.74
N LEU A 68 6.30 5.47 -11.53
CA LEU A 68 7.14 4.27 -11.67
C LEU A 68 6.85 3.45 -12.94
N LEU A 69 5.67 3.58 -13.54
CA LEU A 69 5.23 2.75 -14.66
C LEU A 69 4.88 3.59 -15.89
N GLN A 70 5.11 3.00 -17.07
CA GLN A 70 4.57 3.50 -18.32
C GLN A 70 3.17 2.92 -18.53
N ILE A 71 2.13 3.75 -18.35
CA ILE A 71 0.73 3.31 -18.44
C ILE A 71 0.35 3.10 -19.91
N ARG A 72 -0.04 1.87 -20.25
CA ARG A 72 -0.55 1.51 -21.58
C ARG A 72 -2.06 1.47 -21.57
N LYS A 73 -2.68 2.15 -22.53
CA LYS A 73 -4.10 1.97 -22.88
C LYS A 73 -4.16 0.95 -24.02
N VAL A 74 -5.03 -0.04 -23.87
CA VAL A 74 -5.29 -1.09 -24.87
C VAL A 74 -6.72 -0.97 -25.37
#